data_AF-A0A3C1T665-F1
#
_entry.id   AF-A0A3C1T665-F1
#
_cell.length_a   1.000
_cell.length_b   1.000
_cell.length_c   1.000
_cell.angle_alpha   90.00
_cell.angle_beta   90.00
_cell.angle_gamma   90.00
#
_symmetry.space_group_name_H-M   'P 1'
#
loop_
_entity.id
_entity.type
_entity.pdbx_description
1 polymer ?
#
loop_
_entity_poly.entity_id
_entity_poly.type
_entity_poly.pdbx_seq_one_letter_code
_entity_poly.pdbx_strand_id
1 'polypeptide(L)'
;MKKPFLLFTLKCTVILYFAACTGINSYTSSLAASPYVTKGTWKVKLLTSNNNDETVQLNGYDLTFSATGKITAQKNNEVITGNWSENEIEKTINISFDTRNPALEKLNNNWDISTASDNSVQLKDDEHSPGGRLQITSL
;
A
#
# COMPACT_ATOMS: atom_id res chain seq x y z
N MET A 1 -21.61 39.90 61.20
CA MET A 1 -21.04 41.20 60.77
C MET A 1 -20.67 41.09 59.29
N LYS A 2 -21.01 42.09 58.49
CA LYS A 2 -20.93 42.09 57.02
C LYS A 2 -19.68 42.86 56.55
N LYS A 3 -18.91 42.24 55.61
CA LYS A 3 -18.17 42.82 54.46
C LYS A 3 -16.95 43.73 54.74
N PRO A 4 -16.11 44.09 53.73
CA PRO A 4 -15.61 43.40 52.51
C PRO A 4 -14.10 43.73 52.19
N PHE A 5 -13.66 43.39 50.96
CA PHE A 5 -12.57 43.99 50.14
C PHE A 5 -11.26 43.18 50.07
N LEU A 6 -10.93 42.43 48.99
CA LEU A 6 -10.63 42.74 47.57
C LEU A 6 -9.12 42.93 47.33
N LEU A 7 -8.56 42.13 46.40
CA LEU A 7 -7.33 42.29 45.57
C LEU A 7 -6.97 40.86 45.05
N PHE A 8 -7.50 40.38 43.93
CA PHE A 8 -7.08 40.61 42.54
C PHE A 8 -5.56 40.52 42.30
N THR A 9 -5.04 39.31 42.06
CA THR A 9 -3.79 39.10 41.32
C THR A 9 -3.96 37.96 40.31
N LEU A 10 -4.40 38.37 39.12
CA LEU A 10 -3.74 38.09 37.84
C LEU A 10 -3.51 36.61 37.47
N LYS A 11 -4.48 36.08 36.72
CA LYS A 11 -4.23 35.15 35.61
C LYS A 11 -3.07 35.64 34.75
N CYS A 12 -2.11 34.75 34.47
CA CYS A 12 -1.08 34.72 33.41
C CYS A 12 0.13 34.05 34.10
N THR A 13 0.60 32.86 33.77
CA THR A 13 1.24 32.40 32.52
C THR A 13 1.96 31.10 33.01
N VAL A 14 2.14 29.99 32.34
CA VAL A 14 2.23 29.59 30.94
C VAL A 14 1.71 28.16 30.94
N ILE A 15 0.70 27.89 30.12
CA ILE A 15 0.35 26.55 29.67
C ILE A 15 1.62 25.98 29.03
N LEU A 16 2.25 24.97 29.65
CA LEU A 16 3.33 24.23 29.02
C LEU A 16 2.76 23.63 27.73
N TYR A 17 3.07 24.34 26.66
CA TYR A 17 2.71 24.08 25.29
C TYR A 17 3.23 22.68 24.96
N PHE A 18 2.33 21.70 24.84
CA PHE A 18 2.58 20.50 24.04
C PHE A 18 2.68 20.92 22.56
N ALA A 19 3.71 21.68 22.19
CA ALA A 19 4.12 21.85 20.79
C ALA A 19 5.50 21.24 20.61
N ALA A 20 5.57 19.94 20.84
CA ALA A 20 6.59 19.09 20.26
C ALA A 20 5.87 17.96 19.50
N CYS A 21 5.03 18.33 18.54
CA CYS A 21 4.48 17.43 17.53
C CYS A 21 4.25 18.20 16.21
N THR A 22 5.18 19.06 15.81
CA THR A 22 5.18 19.66 14.47
C THR A 22 6.22 19.03 13.55
N GLY A 23 6.62 17.79 13.85
CA GLY A 23 7.57 17.00 13.06
C GLY A 23 7.07 15.63 12.60
N ILE A 24 5.77 15.31 12.78
CA ILE A 24 5.24 13.97 12.49
C ILE A 24 4.42 13.94 11.18
N ASN A 25 4.06 15.09 10.61
CA ASN A 25 3.22 15.14 9.41
C ASN A 25 3.86 14.53 8.15
N SER A 26 5.17 14.31 8.13
CA SER A 26 5.88 13.59 7.06
C SER A 26 5.71 12.07 7.12
N TYR A 27 5.21 11.53 8.24
CA TYR A 27 4.95 10.10 8.46
C TYR A 27 3.45 9.76 8.54
N THR A 28 2.57 10.76 8.58
CA THR A 28 1.12 10.55 8.82
C THR A 28 0.29 10.33 7.55
N SER A 29 0.92 10.39 6.37
CA SER A 29 0.30 10.01 5.10
C SER A 29 0.89 8.67 4.68
N SER A 30 0.56 7.60 5.39
CA SER A 30 1.01 6.25 5.02
C SER A 30 0.32 5.84 3.72
N LEU A 31 1.08 5.83 2.64
CA LEU A 31 0.66 5.20 1.41
C LEU A 31 0.93 3.70 1.57
N ALA A 32 -0.12 2.95 1.86
CA ALA A 32 -0.07 1.51 2.11
C ALA A 32 -1.13 0.80 1.26
N ALA A 33 -0.76 -0.34 0.67
CA ALA A 33 -1.62 -1.23 -0.08
C ALA A 33 -2.30 -2.27 0.82
N SER A 34 -1.63 -2.74 1.89
CA SER A 34 -2.15 -3.81 2.78
C SER A 34 -3.60 -3.62 3.25
N PRO A 35 -4.06 -2.42 3.67
CA PRO A 35 -5.44 -2.19 4.11
C PRO A 35 -6.48 -2.34 2.99
N TYR A 36 -6.06 -2.39 1.73
CA TYR A 36 -6.93 -2.51 0.56
C TYR A 36 -6.82 -3.90 -0.05
N VAL A 37 -5.60 -4.35 -0.35
CA VAL A 37 -5.39 -5.60 -1.11
C VAL A 37 -5.88 -6.84 -0.36
N THR A 38 -5.92 -6.80 0.98
CA THR A 38 -6.36 -7.91 1.82
C THR A 38 -7.88 -8.03 1.99
N LYS A 39 -8.67 -7.06 1.49
CA LYS A 39 -10.13 -7.05 1.64
C LYS A 39 -10.88 -7.87 0.58
N GLY A 40 -10.21 -8.34 -0.46
CA GLY A 40 -10.89 -9.01 -1.57
C GLY A 40 -9.96 -9.57 -2.63
N THR A 41 -10.57 -9.86 -3.77
CA THR A 41 -9.90 -10.44 -4.93
C THR A 41 -9.67 -9.36 -5.99
N TRP A 42 -8.56 -9.47 -6.69
CA TRP A 42 -8.05 -8.44 -7.59
C TRP A 42 -7.73 -9.03 -8.95
N LYS A 43 -8.04 -8.30 -10.02
CA LYS A 43 -7.60 -8.61 -11.38
C LYS A 43 -6.52 -7.63 -11.81
N VAL A 44 -5.61 -8.10 -12.65
CA VAL A 44 -4.62 -7.24 -13.31
C VAL A 44 -5.32 -6.44 -14.40
N LYS A 45 -5.28 -5.11 -14.26
CA LYS A 45 -5.80 -4.15 -15.24
C LYS A 45 -4.73 -3.66 -16.20
N LEU A 46 -3.48 -3.58 -15.73
CA LEU A 46 -2.31 -3.23 -16.52
C LEU A 46 -1.08 -3.93 -15.94
N LEU A 47 -0.26 -4.50 -16.81
CA LEU A 47 1.13 -4.84 -16.50
C LEU A 47 2.01 -4.40 -17.67
N THR A 48 2.99 -3.56 -17.39
CA THR A 48 4.04 -3.19 -18.33
C THR A 48 5.41 -3.57 -17.79
N SER A 49 6.29 -4.04 -18.68
CA SER A 49 7.70 -4.30 -18.36
C SER A 49 8.55 -3.89 -19.54
N ASN A 50 9.60 -3.09 -19.29
CA ASN A 50 10.49 -2.56 -20.33
C ASN A 50 9.71 -1.91 -21.50
N ASN A 51 8.65 -1.16 -21.18
CA ASN A 51 7.72 -0.52 -22.12
C ASN A 51 6.87 -1.46 -23.00
N ASN A 52 6.84 -2.77 -22.74
CA ASN A 52 5.93 -3.71 -23.39
C ASN A 52 4.69 -3.93 -22.52
N ASP A 53 3.51 -4.00 -23.15
CA ASP A 53 2.26 -4.37 -22.49
C ASP A 53 2.15 -5.90 -22.41
N GLU A 54 2.07 -6.40 -21.19
CA GLU A 54 2.04 -7.83 -20.85
C GLU A 54 0.66 -8.24 -20.29
N THR A 55 -0.28 -7.30 -20.20
CA THR A 55 -1.58 -7.43 -19.50
C THR A 55 -2.37 -8.64 -20.00
N VAL A 56 -2.38 -8.87 -21.32
CA VAL A 56 -3.16 -9.95 -21.95
C VAL A 56 -2.78 -11.33 -21.41
N GLN A 57 -1.52 -11.54 -21.02
CA GLN A 57 -1.04 -12.83 -20.51
C GLN A 57 -1.65 -13.18 -19.15
N LEU A 58 -2.15 -12.18 -18.42
CA LEU A 58 -2.75 -12.31 -17.09
C LEU A 58 -4.28 -12.37 -17.12
N ASN A 59 -4.90 -12.38 -18.30
CA ASN A 59 -6.35 -12.50 -18.43
C ASN A 59 -6.88 -13.78 -17.76
N GLY A 60 -7.90 -13.60 -16.92
CA GLY A 60 -8.58 -14.67 -16.19
C GLY A 60 -7.87 -15.13 -14.92
N TYR A 61 -6.81 -14.45 -14.49
CA TYR A 61 -6.25 -14.64 -13.15
C TYR A 61 -6.92 -13.73 -12.12
N ASP A 62 -7.28 -14.34 -11.01
CA ASP A 62 -7.79 -13.71 -9.81
C ASP A 62 -6.71 -13.76 -8.72
N LEU A 63 -6.27 -12.59 -8.25
CA LEU A 63 -5.25 -12.44 -7.23
C LEU A 63 -5.88 -12.25 -5.85
N THR A 64 -5.40 -12.97 -4.84
CA THR A 64 -5.85 -12.78 -3.44
C THR A 64 -4.64 -12.62 -2.54
N PHE A 65 -4.63 -11.55 -1.76
CA PHE A 65 -3.58 -11.22 -0.79
C PHE A 65 -4.09 -11.56 0.62
N SER A 66 -3.47 -12.52 1.29
CA SER A 66 -3.75 -12.84 2.69
C SER A 66 -2.95 -11.93 3.62
N ALA A 67 -3.56 -11.48 4.72
CA ALA A 67 -2.87 -10.75 5.79
C ALA A 67 -1.71 -11.55 6.43
N THR A 68 -1.62 -12.86 6.18
CA THR A 68 -0.50 -13.71 6.64
C THR A 68 0.72 -13.66 5.71
N GLY A 69 0.74 -12.77 4.70
CA GLY A 69 1.83 -12.66 3.72
C GLY A 69 1.80 -13.71 2.62
N LYS A 70 0.66 -14.38 2.40
CA LYS A 70 0.45 -15.32 1.27
C LYS A 70 -0.31 -14.65 0.14
N ILE A 71 0.11 -14.91 -1.09
CA ILE A 71 -0.59 -14.47 -2.30
C ILE A 71 -0.98 -15.69 -3.14
N THR A 72 -2.15 -15.65 -3.76
CA THR A 72 -2.59 -16.69 -4.71
C THR A 72 -3.00 -16.06 -6.02
N ALA A 73 -2.65 -16.70 -7.13
CA ALA A 73 -3.18 -16.43 -8.46
C ALA A 73 -4.02 -17.64 -8.88
N GLN A 74 -5.33 -17.45 -9.02
CA GLN A 74 -6.26 -18.50 -9.42
C GLN A 74 -6.75 -18.26 -10.84
N LYS A 75 -6.74 -19.31 -11.67
CA LYS A 75 -7.35 -19.30 -13.00
C LYS A 75 -8.02 -20.64 -13.25
N ASN A 76 -9.34 -20.63 -13.40
CA ASN A 76 -10.16 -21.85 -13.42
C ASN A 76 -9.89 -22.71 -12.17
N ASN A 77 -9.42 -23.95 -12.34
CA ASN A 77 -9.10 -24.89 -11.26
C ASN A 77 -7.61 -24.87 -10.86
N GLU A 78 -6.79 -24.05 -11.52
CA GLU A 78 -5.36 -23.91 -11.20
C GLU A 78 -5.17 -22.81 -10.17
N VAL A 79 -4.43 -23.13 -9.10
CA VAL A 79 -4.07 -22.18 -8.04
C VAL A 79 -2.55 -22.20 -7.90
N ILE A 80 -1.94 -21.04 -8.13
CA ILE A 80 -0.51 -20.81 -7.95
C ILE A 80 -0.33 -19.95 -6.71
N THR A 81 0.56 -20.36 -5.81
CA THR A 81 0.80 -19.67 -4.54
C THR A 81 2.12 -18.94 -4.54
N GLY A 82 2.25 -17.98 -3.63
CA GLY A 82 3.48 -17.26 -3.37
C GLY A 82 3.45 -16.57 -2.02
N ASN A 83 4.37 -15.63 -1.88
CA ASN A 83 4.49 -14.75 -0.73
C ASN A 83 4.38 -13.29 -1.20
N TRP A 84 3.89 -12.44 -0.31
CA TRP A 84 3.96 -10.99 -0.46
C TRP A 84 4.26 -10.34 0.88
N SER A 85 4.85 -9.16 0.83
CA SER A 85 5.08 -8.32 2.00
C SER A 85 5.02 -6.85 1.62
N GLU A 86 4.73 -5.99 2.58
CA GLU A 86 4.76 -4.54 2.42
C GLU A 86 5.81 -3.95 3.35
N ASN A 87 6.60 -3.01 2.82
CA ASN A 87 7.46 -2.14 3.61
C ASN A 87 6.82 -0.76 3.66
N GLU A 88 6.20 -0.42 4.80
CA GLU A 88 5.51 0.86 4.98
C GLU A 88 6.44 2.07 4.95
N ILE A 89 7.72 1.89 5.31
CA ILE A 89 8.73 2.96 5.33
C ILE A 89 9.16 3.28 3.91
N GLU A 90 9.48 2.26 3.12
CA GLU A 90 9.89 2.40 1.72
C GLU A 90 8.69 2.59 0.78
N LYS A 91 7.47 2.33 1.25
CA LYS A 91 6.22 2.35 0.48
C LYS A 91 6.29 1.38 -0.70
N THR A 92 6.80 0.18 -0.44
CA THR A 92 6.99 -0.87 -1.43
C THR A 92 6.18 -2.13 -1.07
N ILE A 93 5.81 -2.89 -2.09
CA ILE A 93 5.23 -4.22 -1.97
C ILE A 93 6.12 -5.22 -2.72
N ASN A 94 6.60 -6.24 -2.01
CA ASN A 94 7.26 -7.36 -2.63
C ASN A 94 6.23 -8.43 -2.98
N ILE A 95 6.28 -8.93 -4.22
CA ILE A 95 5.48 -10.06 -4.68
C ILE A 95 6.44 -11.16 -5.14
N SER A 96 6.19 -12.40 -4.75
CA SER A 96 7.01 -13.55 -5.12
C SER A 96 6.17 -14.83 -5.23
N PHE A 97 5.74 -15.16 -6.43
CA PHE A 97 5.08 -16.42 -6.78
C PHE A 97 6.09 -17.55 -6.97
N ASP A 98 5.75 -18.74 -6.44
CA ASP A 98 6.50 -19.96 -6.60
C ASP A 98 6.12 -20.65 -7.93
N THR A 99 6.54 -20.06 -9.05
CA THR A 99 6.08 -20.47 -10.39
C THR A 99 7.19 -20.42 -11.44
N ARG A 100 6.96 -21.12 -12.56
CA ARG A 100 7.72 -21.01 -13.81
C ARG A 100 6.86 -20.45 -14.96
N ASN A 101 5.67 -19.94 -14.64
CA ASN A 101 4.80 -19.32 -15.62
C ASN A 101 5.36 -17.94 -15.98
N PRO A 102 5.80 -17.69 -17.23
CA PRO A 102 6.45 -16.43 -17.59
C PRO A 102 5.59 -15.19 -17.37
N ALA A 103 4.26 -15.33 -17.38
CA ALA A 103 3.34 -14.21 -17.13
C ALA A 103 3.32 -13.82 -15.64
N LEU A 104 3.27 -14.81 -14.74
CA LEU A 104 3.24 -14.58 -13.30
C LEU A 104 4.62 -14.24 -12.75
N GLU A 105 5.70 -14.75 -13.35
CA GLU A 105 7.07 -14.34 -13.02
C GLU A 105 7.28 -12.82 -13.21
N LYS A 106 6.58 -12.18 -14.16
CA LYS A 106 6.65 -10.72 -14.34
C LYS A 106 5.98 -9.92 -13.22
N LEU A 107 5.14 -10.56 -12.39
CA LEU A 107 4.60 -9.95 -11.17
C LEU A 107 5.61 -10.01 -10.02
N ASN A 108 6.60 -10.91 -10.09
CA ASN A 108 7.61 -11.06 -9.05
C ASN A 108 8.58 -9.89 -9.08
N ASN A 109 8.40 -8.96 -8.16
CA ASN A 109 9.21 -7.75 -8.07
C ASN A 109 9.08 -7.11 -6.69
N ASN A 110 9.96 -6.14 -6.42
CA ASN A 110 9.77 -5.15 -5.36
C ASN A 110 9.17 -3.88 -5.98
N TRP A 111 7.87 -3.71 -5.87
CA TRP A 111 7.15 -2.61 -6.52
C TRP A 111 6.98 -1.42 -5.58
N ASP A 112 7.22 -0.20 -6.06
CA ASP A 112 6.83 1.03 -5.38
C ASP A 112 5.32 1.25 -5.46
N ILE A 113 4.69 1.56 -4.34
CA ILE A 113 3.28 1.90 -4.27
C ILE A 113 3.10 3.33 -4.78
N SER A 114 2.31 3.49 -5.84
CA SER A 114 1.96 4.81 -6.40
C SER A 114 0.63 5.31 -5.86
N THR A 115 -0.40 4.47 -5.86
CA THR A 115 -1.72 4.77 -5.27
C THR A 115 -2.35 3.49 -4.72
N ALA A 116 -3.15 3.61 -3.67
CA ALA A 116 -3.93 2.50 -3.13
C ALA A 116 -5.29 3.00 -2.65
N SER A 117 -6.34 2.25 -2.99
CA SER A 117 -7.74 2.53 -2.67
C SER A 117 -8.52 1.22 -2.69
N ASP A 118 -9.77 1.23 -2.23
CA ASP A 118 -10.60 0.02 -2.22
C ASP A 118 -10.85 -0.56 -3.63
N ASN A 119 -10.75 0.25 -4.69
CA ASN A 119 -11.08 -0.16 -6.07
C ASN A 119 -9.84 -0.35 -6.97
N SER A 120 -8.71 0.26 -6.62
CA SER A 120 -7.50 0.24 -7.46
C SER A 120 -6.25 0.41 -6.62
N VAL A 121 -5.24 -0.41 -6.93
CA VAL A 121 -3.86 -0.25 -6.47
C VAL A 121 -2.97 -0.13 -7.70
N GLN A 122 -2.14 0.91 -7.72
CA GLN A 122 -1.17 1.16 -8.79
C GLN A 122 0.22 1.13 -8.21
N LEU A 123 1.07 0.36 -8.86
CA LEU A 123 2.44 0.09 -8.47
C LEU A 123 3.37 0.38 -9.65
N LYS A 124 4.63 0.67 -9.34
CA LYS A 124 5.66 0.96 -10.35
C LYS A 124 7.00 0.38 -9.94
N ASP A 125 7.84 0.14 -10.93
CA ASP A 125 9.26 -0.15 -10.75
C ASP A 125 9.96 0.69 -11.80
N ASP A 126 10.58 1.80 -11.38
CA ASP A 126 11.34 2.67 -12.29
C ASP A 126 12.85 2.35 -12.25
N GLU A 127 13.31 1.64 -11.21
CA GLU A 127 14.73 1.40 -10.95
C GLU A 127 15.27 0.20 -11.72
N HIS A 128 14.51 -0.90 -11.79
CA HIS A 128 14.97 -2.15 -12.39
C HIS A 128 14.30 -2.45 -13.74
N SER A 129 13.10 -1.93 -13.98
CA SER A 129 12.39 -2.07 -15.26
C SER A 129 11.83 -0.74 -15.74
N PRO A 130 12.55 0.04 -16.58
CA PRO A 130 12.03 1.30 -17.09
C PRO A 130 10.63 1.16 -17.69
N GLY A 131 9.68 1.95 -17.18
CA GLY A 131 8.27 1.86 -17.57
C GLY A 131 7.50 0.70 -16.94
N GLY A 132 8.06 0.05 -15.91
CA GLY A 132 7.42 -1.03 -15.15
C GLY A 132 6.22 -0.51 -14.37
N ARG A 133 5.01 -0.95 -14.72
CA ARG A 133 3.77 -0.54 -14.05
C ARG A 133 2.90 -1.75 -13.83
N LEU A 134 2.28 -1.82 -12.66
CA LEU A 134 1.27 -2.82 -12.33
C LEU A 134 0.05 -2.09 -11.77
N GLN A 135 -1.10 -2.26 -12.42
CA GLN A 135 -2.38 -1.83 -11.87
C GLN A 135 -3.25 -3.05 -11.63
N ILE A 136 -3.74 -3.17 -10.40
CA ILE A 136 -4.77 -4.14 -10.03
C ILE A 136 -6.04 -3.41 -9.63
N THR A 137 -7.18 -4.00 -9.98
CA THR A 137 -8.52 -3.48 -9.60
C THR A 137 -9.31 -4.56 -8.90
N SER A 138 -10.11 -4.18 -7.91
CA SER A 138 -10.99 -5.11 -7.21
C SER A 138 -11.98 -5.75 -8.19
N LEU A 139 -12.33 -7.01 -7.93
CA LEU A 139 -13.41 -7.72 -8.64
C LEU A 139 -14.79 -7.24 -8.20
#